data_AF-A0A8T6NJ30-F1
#
_entry.id   AF-A0A8T6NJ30-F1
#
_cell.length_a   1.000
_cell.length_b   1.000
_cell.length_c   1.000
_cell.angle_alpha   90.00
_cell.angle_beta   90.00
_cell.angle_gamma   90.00
#
_symmetry.space_group_name_H-M   'P 1'
#
loop_
_entity.id
_entity.type
_entity.pdbx_description
1 polymer ?
#
loop_
_entity_poly.entity_id
_entity_poly.type
_entity_poly.pdbx_seq_one_letter_code
_entity_poly.pdbx_strand_id
1 'polypeptide(L)' 'MADKNPLSVEEVSAACDIFFPLMSEVRSRMPEAEIEDVLKVMENVAKLAHHLRQTKKEEAGPFGFNKEQDNA' A
#
# COMPACT_ATOMS: atom_id res chain seq x y z
N MET A 1 14.95 -9.49 15.92
CA MET A 1 16.20 -8.70 16.00
C MET A 1 16.60 -8.44 14.56
N ALA A 2 16.78 -7.19 14.13
CA ALA A 2 17.31 -6.95 12.80
C ALA A 2 18.72 -7.54 12.72
N ASP A 3 19.01 -8.32 11.69
CA ASP A 3 20.38 -8.74 11.40
C ASP A 3 21.25 -7.50 11.30
N LYS A 4 22.34 -7.48 12.07
CA LYS A 4 23.24 -6.32 12.19
C LYS A 4 24.33 -6.31 11.11
N ASN A 5 24.27 -7.26 10.18
CA ASN A 5 25.21 -7.31 9.07
C ASN A 5 24.95 -6.13 8.13
N PRO A 6 26.02 -5.47 7.61
CA PRO A 6 25.84 -4.45 6.59
C PRO A 6 25.08 -5.00 5.38
N LEU A 7 24.22 -4.16 4.80
CA LEU A 7 23.52 -4.50 3.58
C LEU A 7 24.49 -4.56 2.40
N SER A 8 24.34 -5.58 1.57
CA SER A 8 24.98 -5.69 0.27
C SER A 8 24.32 -4.76 -0.77
N VAL A 9 25.03 -4.51 -1.86
CA VAL A 9 24.50 -3.71 -2.98
C VAL A 9 23.28 -4.40 -3.59
N GLU A 10 23.30 -5.73 -3.68
CA GLU A 10 22.22 -6.56 -4.20
C GLU A 10 20.95 -6.41 -3.35
N GLU A 11 21.08 -6.41 -2.02
CA GLU A 11 19.96 -6.19 -1.11
C GLU A 11 19.34 -4.80 -1.26
N VAL A 12 20.18 -3.76 -1.37
CA VAL A 12 19.71 -2.40 -1.59
C VAL A 12 19.05 -2.26 -2.97
N SER A 13 19.64 -2.85 -4.01
CA SER A 13 19.09 -2.83 -5.37
C SER A 13 17.71 -3.49 -5.42
N ALA A 14 17.54 -4.65 -4.77
CA ALA A 14 16.25 -5.31 -4.69
C ALA A 14 15.19 -4.46 -3.98
N ALA A 15 15.57 -3.72 -2.93
CA ALA A 15 14.67 -2.77 -2.28
C ALA A 15 14.32 -1.59 -3.19
N CYS A 16 15.29 -1.07 -3.95
CA CYS A 16 15.09 -0.01 -4.93
C CYS A 16 14.09 -0.41 -6.02
N ASP A 17 14.18 -1.65 -6.53
CA ASP A 17 13.27 -2.17 -7.56
C ASP A 17 11.81 -2.23 -7.10
N ILE A 18 11.57 -2.31 -5.79
CA ILE A 18 10.22 -2.26 -5.20
C ILE A 18 9.81 -0.80 -4.91
N PHE A 19 10.71 -0.02 -4.34
CA PHE A 19 10.40 1.32 -3.83
C PHE A 19 10.22 2.35 -4.96
N PHE A 20 11.15 2.41 -5.92
CA PHE A 20 11.17 3.47 -6.92
C PHE A 20 9.99 3.45 -7.90
N PRO A 21 9.44 2.31 -8.34
CA PRO A 21 8.22 2.31 -9.14
C PRO A 21 7.04 2.96 -8.42
N LEU A 22 6.86 2.67 -7.12
CA LEU A 22 5.80 3.25 -6.30
C LEU A 22 6.01 4.75 -6.09
N MET A 23 7.24 5.14 -5.79
CA MET A 23 7.62 6.54 -5.65
C MET A 23 7.45 7.32 -6.97
N SER A 24 7.84 6.73 -8.11
CA SER A 24 7.67 7.34 -9.44
C SER A 24 6.21 7.62 -9.76
N GLU A 25 5.30 6.71 -9.41
CA GLU A 25 3.86 6.89 -9.60
C GLU A 25 3.35 8.11 -8.81
N VAL A 26 3.73 8.27 -7.55
CA VAL A 26 3.34 9.43 -6.74
C VAL A 26 3.99 10.71 -7.27
N ARG A 27 5.30 10.69 -7.55
CA ARG A 27 6.05 11.85 -8.05
C ARG A 27 5.53 12.35 -9.40
N SER A 28 5.08 11.46 -10.28
CA SER A 28 4.53 11.85 -11.58
C SER A 28 3.28 12.75 -11.46
N ARG A 29 2.57 12.71 -10.33
CA ARG A 29 1.42 13.56 -10.01
C ARG A 29 1.80 14.82 -9.24
N MET A 30 3.06 14.96 -8.87
CA MET A 30 3.63 16.05 -8.08
C MET A 30 4.97 16.54 -8.69
N PRO A 31 4.97 17.02 -9.96
CA PRO A 31 6.19 17.26 -10.72
C PRO A 31 7.13 18.31 -10.10
N GLU A 32 6.57 19.33 -9.43
CA GLU A 32 7.32 20.44 -8.82
C GLU A 32 7.56 20.25 -7.30
N ALA A 33 7.21 19.09 -6.75
CA ALA A 33 7.34 18.84 -5.32
C ALA A 33 8.74 18.35 -4.93
N GLU A 34 9.20 18.78 -3.76
CA GLU A 34 10.42 18.29 -3.15
C GLU A 34 10.27 16.81 -2.75
N ILE A 35 11.39 16.08 -2.73
CA ILE A 35 11.39 14.65 -2.41
C ILE A 35 10.74 14.37 -1.06
N GLU A 36 10.97 15.22 -0.06
CA GLU A 36 10.35 15.10 1.27
C GLU A 36 8.81 15.14 1.20
N ASP A 37 8.25 16.04 0.39
CA ASP A 37 6.81 16.17 0.23
C ASP A 37 6.22 14.96 -0.49
N VAL A 38 6.92 14.44 -1.50
CA VAL A 38 6.47 13.23 -2.18
C VAL A 38 6.48 12.03 -1.23
N LEU A 39 7.48 11.89 -0.35
CA LEU A 39 7.52 10.82 0.66
C LEU A 39 6.36 10.92 1.65
N LYS A 40 6.02 12.13 2.11
CA LYS A 40 4.86 12.37 2.99
C LYS A 40 3.54 12.01 2.31
N VAL A 41 3.36 12.38 1.04
CA VAL A 41 2.16 12.03 0.28
C VAL A 41 2.10 10.53 0.01
N MET A 42 3.23 9.90 -0.32
CA MET A 42 3.32 8.46 -0.54
C MET A 42 2.85 7.66 0.68
N GLU A 43 3.16 8.10 1.91
CA GLU A 43 2.66 7.45 3.13
C GLU A 43 1.12 7.48 3.22
N ASN A 44 0.51 8.63 2.89
CA ASN A 44 -0.94 8.77 2.88
C ASN A 44 -1.60 7.94 1.77
N VAL A 45 -0.99 7.92 0.58
CA VAL A 45 -1.45 7.08 -0.55
C VAL A 45 -1.37 5.59 -0.19
N ALA A 46 -0.30 5.15 0.46
CA ALA A 46 -0.17 3.76 0.91
C ALA A 46 -1.25 3.37 1.93
N LYS A 47 -1.52 4.23 2.92
CA LYS A 47 -2.61 4.02 3.89
C LYS A 47 -3.97 3.89 3.19
N LEU A 48 -4.26 4.79 2.25
CA LEU A 48 -5.50 4.76 1.47
C LEU A 48 -5.60 3.48 0.62
N ALA A 49 -4.52 3.08 -0.05
CA ALA A 49 -4.47 1.85 -0.86
C ALA A 49 -4.73 0.60 0.00
N HIS A 50 -4.19 0.53 1.22
CA HIS A 50 -4.48 -0.55 2.16
C HIS A 50 -5.95 -0.57 2.57
N HIS A 51 -6.53 0.59 2.87
CA HIS A 51 -7.96 0.71 3.19
C HIS A 51 -8.84 0.25 2.03
N LEU A 52 -8.60 0.74 0.81
CA LEU A 52 -9.33 0.32 -0.39
C LEU A 52 -9.20 -1.19 -0.67
N ARG A 53 -8.07 -1.80 -0.33
CA ARG A 53 -7.89 -3.26 -0.43
C ARG A 53 -8.74 -4.01 0.60
N GLN A 54 -8.92 -3.45 1.80
CA GLN A 54 -9.78 -4.04 2.83
C GLN A 54 -11.26 -3.90 2.45
N THR A 55 -11.70 -2.70 2.02
CA THR A 55 -13.10 -2.48 1.62
C THR A 55 -13.50 -3.36 0.45
N LYS A 56 -12.65 -3.49 -0.58
CA LYS A 56 -12.91 -4.41 -1.71
C LYS A 56 -13.03 -5.88 -1.29
N LYS A 57 -12.31 -6.30 -0.23
CA LYS A 57 -12.44 -7.65 0.33
C LYS A 57 -13.75 -7.83 1.10
N GLU A 58 -14.20 -6.79 1.79
CA GLU A 58 -15.48 -6.79 2.52
C GLU A 58 -16.67 -6.77 1.54
N GLU A 59 -16.59 -5.98 0.48
CA GLU A 59 -17.58 -5.96 -0.62
C GLU A 59 -17.61 -7.28 -1.41
N ALA A 60 -16.48 -8.00 -1.48
CA ALA A 60 -16.38 -9.34 -2.06
C ALA A 60 -16.66 -10.46 -1.06
N GLY A 61 -17.13 -10.13 0.16
CA GLY A 61 -17.67 -11.11 1.10
C GLY A 61 -18.84 -11.88 0.50
N PRO A 62 -19.20 -13.08 1.02
CA PRO A 62 -20.24 -13.89 0.42
C PRO A 62 -21.52 -13.06 0.32
N PHE A 63 -21.95 -12.79 -0.91
CA PHE A 63 -23.24 -12.20 -1.24
C PHE A 63 -24.30 -13.24 -0.84
N GLY A 64 -24.62 -13.25 0.45
CA GLY A 64 -25.41 -14.27 1.13
C GLY A 64 -26.46 -13.61 1.99
N PHE A 65 -27.48 -13.07 1.32
CA PHE A 65 -28.83 -13.10 1.87
C PHE A 65 -29.13 -14.54 2.30
N ASN A 66 -29.07 -14.80 3.61
CA ASN A 66 -30.01 -15.61 4.39
C ASN A 66 -29.39 -16.00 5.74
N LYS A 67 -29.88 -15.37 6.82
CA LYS A 67 -30.54 -16.15 7.85
C LYS A 67 -31.96 -15.63 7.96
N GLU A 68 -32.79 -16.35 7.22
CA GLU A 68 -34.16 -16.74 7.51
C GLU A 68 -34.82 -16.03 8.69
N GLN A 69 -35.98 -15.45 8.36
CA GLN A 69 -37.10 -15.32 9.27
C GLN A 69 -37.35 -16.66 9.98
N ASP A 70 -36.98 -16.75 11.26
CA ASP A 70 -37.72 -17.54 12.24
C ASP A 70 -38.55 -16.51 13.03
N ASN A 71 -39.74 -16.14 12.55
CA ASN A 71 -41.05 -16.77 12.82
C ASN A 71 -41.47 -16.72 14.31
N ALA A 72 -42.57 -15.96 14.51
CA ALA A 72 -43.72 -16.20 15.38
C ALA A 72 -43.49 -16.44 16.89
#